data_AF-A0A2V8BUP5-F1
#
_entry.id   AF-A0A2V8BUP5-F1
#
_cell.length_a   1.000
_cell.length_b   1.000
_cell.length_c   1.000
_cell.angle_alpha   90.00
_cell.angle_beta   90.00
_cell.angle_gamma   90.00
#
_symmetry.space_group_name_H-M   'P 1'
#
loop_
_entity.id
_entity.type
_entity.pdbx_description
1 polymer ?
#
loop_
_entity_poly.entity_id
_entity_poly.type
_entity_poly.pdbx_seq_one_letter_code
_entity_poly.pdbx_strand_id
1 'polypeptide(L)'
;MSAAEVSEELHSRINTIEEAYEFMLAYASQGLSSDQDSDTGRQAREYLHRCDTALNNFGEFLTRFTEGLGLEPAAPYLFLIDEVLKGHR
;
A
#
# COMPACT_ATOMS: atom_id res chain seq x y z
N MET A 1 -15.12 0.72 14.22
CA MET A 1 -15.27 1.23 12.86
C MET A 1 -16.35 0.42 12.17
N SER A 2 -17.24 1.05 11.42
CA SER A 2 -18.22 0.39 10.56
C SER A 2 -17.54 -0.24 9.35
N ALA A 3 -18.20 -1.18 8.68
CA ALA A 3 -17.67 -1.79 7.45
C ALA A 3 -17.38 -0.74 6.34
N ALA A 4 -18.16 0.34 6.30
CA ALA A 4 -17.95 1.44 5.37
C ALA A 4 -16.64 2.20 5.67
N GLU A 5 -16.39 2.52 6.94
CA GLU A 5 -15.15 3.20 7.36
C GLU A 5 -13.90 2.36 7.07
N VAL A 6 -13.96 1.04 7.28
CA VAL A 6 -12.83 0.14 6.95
C VAL A 6 -12.62 0.04 5.44
N SER A 7 -13.69 0.03 4.64
CA SER A 7 -13.60 0.05 3.18
C SER A 7 -12.99 1.35 2.64
N GLU A 8 -13.39 2.50 3.22
CA GLU A 8 -12.79 3.80 2.90
C GLU A 8 -11.31 3.87 3.27
N GLU A 9 -10.92 3.30 4.42
CA GLU A 9 -9.50 3.18 4.79
C GLU A 9 -8.73 2.32 3.79
N LEU A 10 -9.28 1.18 3.35
CA LEU A 10 -8.65 0.34 2.34
C LEU A 10 -8.42 1.11 1.03
N HIS A 11 -9.44 1.80 0.53
CA HIS A 11 -9.32 2.62 -0.68
C HIS A 11 -8.27 3.73 -0.53
N SER A 12 -8.27 4.43 0.61
CA SER A 12 -7.29 5.50 0.89
C SER A 12 -5.84 4.99 0.86
N ARG A 13 -5.61 3.80 1.44
CA ARG A 13 -4.29 3.15 1.44
C ARG A 13 -3.87 2.73 0.04
N ILE A 14 -4.77 2.10 -0.72
CA ILE A 14 -4.51 1.69 -2.11
C ILE A 14 -4.17 2.92 -2.98
N ASN A 15 -4.98 3.97 -2.91
CA ASN A 15 -4.73 5.22 -3.67
C ASN A 15 -3.35 5.80 -3.35
N THR A 16 -2.93 5.78 -2.07
CA THR A 16 -1.62 6.29 -1.68
C THR A 16 -0.47 5.45 -2.28
N ILE A 17 -0.64 4.13 -2.35
CA ILE A 17 0.33 3.21 -2.96
C ILE A 17 0.39 3.43 -4.47
N GLU A 18 -0.76 3.58 -5.13
CA GLU A 18 -0.86 3.84 -6.57
C GLU A 18 -0.23 5.18 -6.95
N GLU A 19 -0.55 6.27 -6.23
CA GLU A 19 0.07 7.59 -6.44
C GLU A 19 1.60 7.52 -6.33
N ALA A 20 2.12 6.79 -5.33
CA ALA A 20 3.56 6.61 -5.17
C ALA A 20 4.17 5.80 -6.32
N TYR A 21 3.51 4.72 -6.76
CA TYR A 21 3.95 3.92 -7.89
C TYR A 21 3.98 4.72 -9.20
N GLU A 22 2.92 5.46 -9.50
CA GLU A 22 2.83 6.31 -10.69
C GLU A 22 3.91 7.41 -10.68
N PHE A 23 4.12 8.05 -9.53
CA PHE A 23 5.19 9.02 -9.38
C PHE A 23 6.56 8.36 -9.61
N MET A 24 6.81 7.18 -9.07
CA MET A 24 8.08 6.47 -9.25
C MET A 24 8.33 6.07 -10.71
N LEU A 25 7.30 5.68 -11.46
CA LEU A 25 7.41 5.42 -12.91
C LEU A 25 7.82 6.69 -13.67
N ALA A 26 7.15 7.80 -13.39
CA ALA A 26 7.48 9.09 -13.99
C ALA A 26 8.90 9.55 -13.59
N TYR A 27 9.25 9.41 -12.31
CA TYR A 27 10.56 9.73 -11.76
C TYR A 27 11.67 8.92 -12.43
N ALA A 28 11.51 7.60 -12.53
CA ALA A 28 12.47 6.71 -13.18
C ALA A 28 12.66 7.05 -14.68
N SER A 29 11.60 7.48 -15.36
CA SER A 29 11.68 7.87 -16.77
C SER A 29 12.55 9.10 -17.05
N GLN A 30 12.87 9.91 -16.02
CA GLN A 30 13.70 11.11 -16.19
C GLN A 30 15.18 10.78 -16.42
N GLY A 31 15.63 9.55 -16.10
CA GLY A 31 17.00 9.10 -16.36
C GLY A 31 18.09 9.91 -15.66
N LEU A 32 17.78 10.51 -14.50
CA LEU A 32 18.70 11.36 -13.75
C LEU A 32 19.89 10.53 -13.24
N SER A 33 21.10 11.05 -13.43
CA SER A 33 22.35 10.46 -12.92
C SER A 33 22.61 10.80 -11.44
N SER A 34 21.97 11.84 -10.91
CA SER A 34 21.90 12.18 -9.49
C SER A 34 20.71 13.11 -9.22
N ASP A 35 20.05 12.91 -8.10
CA ASP A 35 18.90 13.67 -7.59
C ASP A 35 19.14 14.22 -6.17
N GLN A 36 20.37 14.06 -5.65
CA GLN A 36 20.82 14.66 -4.39
C GLN A 36 20.63 16.19 -4.48
N ASP A 37 19.85 16.75 -3.55
CA ASP A 37 19.43 18.16 -3.48
C ASP A 37 18.45 18.66 -4.56
N SER A 38 17.89 17.77 -5.39
CA SER A 38 16.81 18.14 -6.31
C SER A 38 15.44 18.13 -5.62
N ASP A 39 14.54 19.01 -6.07
CA ASP A 39 13.14 19.03 -5.63
C ASP A 39 12.42 17.70 -5.95
N THR A 40 12.74 17.10 -7.11
CA THR A 40 12.19 15.81 -7.54
C THR A 40 12.66 14.65 -6.66
N GLY A 41 13.93 14.64 -6.25
CA GLY A 41 14.47 13.66 -5.30
C GLY A 41 13.90 13.80 -3.89
N ARG A 42 13.62 15.04 -3.43
CA ARG A 42 12.89 15.26 -2.17
C ARG A 42 11.47 14.72 -2.24
N GLN A 43 10.75 15.03 -3.32
CA GLN A 43 9.39 14.53 -3.54
C GLN A 43 9.34 13.00 -3.66
N ALA A 44 10.35 12.39 -4.28
CA ALA A 44 10.50 10.93 -4.33
C ALA A 44 10.53 10.30 -2.93
N ARG A 45 11.32 10.88 -2.01
CA ARG A 45 11.38 10.43 -0.61
C ARG A 45 10.04 10.60 0.12
N GLU A 46 9.31 11.68 -0.16
CA GLU A 46 7.99 11.92 0.42
C GLU A 46 6.96 10.88 -0.04
N TYR A 47 6.88 10.58 -1.35
CA TYR A 47 6.00 9.54 -1.87
C TYR A 47 6.36 8.15 -1.33
N LEU A 48 7.65 7.83 -1.25
CA LEU A 48 8.10 6.56 -0.65
C LEU A 48 7.71 6.46 0.82
N HIS A 49 7.87 7.53 1.60
CA HIS A 49 7.47 7.53 3.01
C HIS A 49 5.94 7.38 3.20
N ARG A 50 5.15 8.04 2.35
CA ARG A 50 3.68 7.86 2.32
C ARG A 50 3.30 6.43 1.97
N CYS A 51 3.96 5.84 0.98
CA CYS A 51 3.75 4.45 0.57
C CYS A 51 4.09 3.47 1.70
N ASP A 52 5.24 3.65 2.35
CA ASP A 52 5.65 2.84 3.52
C ASP A 52 4.61 2.94 4.65
N THR A 53 4.14 4.15 4.95
CA THR A 53 3.08 4.38 5.95
C THR A 53 1.78 3.68 5.55
N ALA A 54 1.38 3.75 4.27
CA ALA A 54 0.20 3.08 3.75
C ALA A 54 0.33 1.55 3.70
N LEU A 55 1.55 1.01 3.64
CA LEU A 55 1.82 -0.43 3.68
C LEU A 55 1.99 -0.97 5.11
N ASN A 56 2.23 -0.10 6.09
CA ASN A 56 2.41 -0.50 7.48
C ASN A 56 1.23 -1.34 8.00
N ASN A 57 1.50 -2.53 8.54
CA ASN A 57 0.51 -3.50 9.02
C ASN A 57 -0.59 -3.84 7.99
N PHE A 58 -0.32 -3.75 6.68
CA PHE A 58 -1.35 -3.97 5.66
C PHE A 58 -1.95 -5.37 5.69
N GLY A 59 -1.14 -6.38 6.01
CA GLY A 59 -1.64 -7.75 6.15
C GLY A 59 -2.62 -7.96 7.29
N GLU A 60 -2.27 -7.45 8.47
CA GLU A 60 -3.17 -7.50 9.63
C GLU A 60 -4.48 -6.74 9.34
N PHE A 61 -4.37 -5.60 8.65
CA PHE A 61 -5.54 -4.85 8.21
C PHE A 61 -6.44 -5.66 7.25
N LEU A 62 -5.87 -6.29 6.21
CA LEU A 62 -6.64 -7.08 5.25
C LEU A 62 -7.30 -8.30 5.87
N THR A 63 -6.63 -8.96 6.81
CA THR A 63 -7.21 -10.06 7.59
C THR A 63 -8.45 -9.58 8.36
N ARG A 64 -8.32 -8.49 9.13
CA ARG A 64 -9.44 -7.91 9.89
C ARG A 64 -10.58 -7.42 8.99
N PHE A 65 -10.25 -6.84 7.83
CA PHE A 65 -11.24 -6.42 6.85
C PHE A 65 -12.03 -7.62 6.31
N THR A 66 -11.35 -8.71 5.95
CA THR A 66 -11.96 -9.94 5.43
C THR A 66 -12.87 -10.60 6.47
N GLU A 67 -12.42 -10.68 7.72
CA GLU A 67 -13.23 -11.17 8.85
C GLU A 67 -14.47 -10.28 9.09
N GLY A 68 -14.29 -8.96 9.02
CA GLY A 68 -15.37 -7.99 9.19
C GLY A 68 -16.45 -8.03 8.10
N LEU A 69 -16.11 -8.51 6.89
CA LEU A 69 -17.07 -8.73 5.81
C LEU A 69 -17.95 -9.98 6.03
N GLY A 70 -17.57 -10.89 6.94
CA GLY A 70 -18.33 -12.12 7.20
C GLY A 70 -18.42 -13.03 5.97
N LEU A 71 -17.35 -13.11 5.17
CA LEU A 71 -17.31 -13.90 3.94
C LEU A 71 -17.30 -15.40 4.26
N GLU A 72 -18.12 -16.18 3.55
CA GLU A 72 -18.16 -17.63 3.66
C GLU A 72 -17.98 -18.31 2.29
N PRO A 73 -16.96 -19.19 2.11
CA PRO A 73 -15.93 -19.56 3.10
C PRO A 73 -14.84 -18.49 3.24
N ALA A 74 -14.42 -18.17 4.47
CA ALA A 74 -13.34 -17.20 4.73
C ALA A 74 -11.93 -17.74 4.38
N ALA A 75 -11.74 -19.06 4.47
CA ALA A 75 -10.43 -19.71 4.39
C ALA A 75 -9.62 -19.40 3.11
N PRO A 76 -10.20 -19.35 1.89
CA PRO A 76 -9.45 -19.02 0.68
C PRO A 76 -8.87 -17.60 0.70
N TYR A 77 -9.59 -16.63 1.28
CA TYR A 77 -9.16 -15.24 1.36
C TYR A 77 -8.01 -15.06 2.35
N LEU A 78 -8.11 -15.70 3.53
CA LEU A 78 -7.05 -15.68 4.53
C LEU A 78 -5.78 -16.38 4.03
N PHE A 79 -5.94 -17.51 3.33
CA PHE A 79 -4.82 -18.19 2.68
C PHE A 79 -4.13 -17.29 1.64
N LEU A 80 -4.90 -16.62 0.77
CA LEU A 80 -4.36 -15.69 -0.20
C LEU A 80 -3.57 -14.56 0.48
N ILE A 81 -4.11 -13.97 1.54
CA ILE A 81 -3.44 -12.90 2.29
C ILE A 81 -2.11 -13.41 2.88
N ASP A 82 -2.08 -14.60 3.46
CA ASP A 82 -0.83 -15.18 3.98
C ASP A 82 0.17 -15.44 2.85
N GLU A 83 -0.23 -16.05 1.73
CA GLU A 83 0.66 -16.29 0.57
C GLU A 83 1.28 -15.02 0.02
N VAL A 84 0.49 -13.94 -0.13
CA VAL A 84 0.98 -12.65 -0.62
C VAL A 84 2.02 -12.03 0.33
N LEU A 85 1.95 -12.33 1.62
CA LEU A 85 2.74 -11.68 2.66
C LEU A 85 3.88 -12.54 3.24
N LYS A 86 4.01 -13.79 2.81
CA LYS A 86 5.06 -14.73 3.25
C LYS A 86 6.49 -14.18 3.11
N GLY A 87 6.73 -13.22 2.23
CA GLY A 87 8.04 -12.60 2.02
C GLY A 87 8.38 -11.41 2.94
N HIS A 88 7.46 -10.98 3.81
CA HIS A 88 7.56 -9.73 4.57
C HIS A 88 7.52 -9.90 6.11
N ARG A 89 7.70 -11.12 6.63
CA ARG A 89 7.86 -11.40 8.08
C ARG A 89 9.32 -11.49 8.49
#